data_AF-A0A419HUF5-F1
#
_entry.id   AF-A0A419HUF5-F1
#
_cell.length_a   1.000
_cell.length_b   1.000
_cell.length_c   1.000
_cell.angle_alpha   90.00
_cell.angle_beta   90.00
_cell.angle_gamma   90.00
#
_symmetry.space_group_name_H-M   'P 1'
#
loop_
_entity.id
_entity.type
_entity.pdbx_description
1 polymer ?
#
loop_
_entity_poly.entity_id
_entity_poly.type
_entity_poly.pdbx_seq_one_letter_code
_entity_poly.pdbx_strand_id
1 'polypeptide(L)'
;MFFDYSPITERPPISWPGGARVAVYVGLNIEHFLIDKPSGAIHPGTSHLVPDPLNHGWRDYGVRVGIWRTIESLDRHGFRASALINSMVPEQYPQIIRAGLDRNWAWLAHGRTNSEYHSGFEREREREVLTEIVDTIAAATGTRPQGWLGPGLTETFHTPELLAELGLSYVLDWTNDDQPYRLNVPGMLSVPYTVELNDLVIFSRVHTGPEYLQMVIDQYEQLRADSIHSGRVMSIPLHPFVIGQPFRAKYLDQALEFLAAQPDAWITTSDEIAAHYTKITS
;
A
#
# COMPACT_ATOMS: atom_id res chain seq x y z
N MET A 1 15.00 -3.94 19.14
CA MET A 1 14.57 -4.78 18.01
C MET A 1 13.11 -4.43 17.76
N PHE A 2 12.71 -4.09 16.53
CA PHE A 2 11.35 -3.59 16.24
C PHE A 2 10.26 -4.64 16.42
N PHE A 3 10.61 -5.92 16.39
CA PHE A 3 9.74 -7.06 16.59
C PHE A 3 10.63 -8.26 16.95
N ASP A 4 10.03 -9.26 17.61
CA ASP A 4 10.71 -10.50 17.95
C ASP A 4 10.58 -11.52 16.81
N TYR A 5 11.59 -12.39 16.65
CA TYR A 5 11.50 -13.48 15.68
C TYR A 5 10.39 -14.46 16.08
N SER A 6 9.51 -14.75 15.13
CA SER A 6 8.46 -15.75 15.28
C SER A 6 8.25 -16.42 13.92
N PRO A 7 8.48 -17.73 13.77
CA PRO A 7 8.18 -18.41 12.53
C PRO A 7 6.67 -18.63 12.39
N ILE A 8 6.15 -18.48 11.17
CA ILE A 8 4.70 -18.61 10.87
C ILE A 8 4.10 -19.95 11.31
N THR A 9 4.92 -21.01 11.40
CA THR A 9 4.53 -22.37 11.79
C THR A 9 4.25 -22.54 13.29
N GLU A 10 4.67 -21.60 14.13
CA GLU A 10 4.52 -21.70 15.59
C GLU A 10 3.46 -20.74 16.15
N ARG A 11 2.83 -19.94 15.28
CA ARG A 11 1.85 -18.92 15.69
C ARG A 11 0.46 -19.53 15.88
N PRO A 12 -0.36 -18.95 16.78
CA PRO A 12 -1.78 -19.26 16.84
C PRO A 12 -2.45 -19.11 15.47
N PRO A 13 -3.35 -20.03 15.08
CA PRO A 13 -4.11 -19.92 13.84
C PRO A 13 -4.90 -18.63 13.72
N ILE A 14 -4.76 -17.95 12.57
CA ILE A 14 -5.60 -16.82 12.18
C ILE A 14 -6.82 -17.35 11.44
N SER A 15 -8.02 -16.93 11.85
CA SER A 15 -9.26 -17.21 11.13
C SER A 15 -9.83 -15.92 10.57
N TRP A 16 -9.98 -15.82 9.26
CA TRP A 16 -10.57 -14.65 8.62
C TRP A 16 -12.11 -14.71 8.60
N PRO A 17 -12.81 -13.55 8.48
CA PRO A 17 -14.26 -13.51 8.34
C PRO A 17 -14.77 -14.44 7.24
N GLY A 18 -15.94 -15.06 7.47
CA GLY A 18 -16.57 -15.97 6.52
C GLY A 18 -15.82 -17.29 6.29
N GLY A 19 -14.79 -17.59 7.08
CA GLY A 19 -13.94 -18.77 6.85
C GLY A 19 -12.97 -18.59 5.68
N ALA A 20 -12.74 -17.35 5.25
CA ALA A 20 -11.79 -17.05 4.19
C ALA A 20 -10.38 -17.56 4.54
N ARG A 21 -9.67 -17.95 3.49
CA ARG A 21 -8.33 -18.51 3.53
C ARG A 21 -7.26 -17.44 3.37
N VAL A 22 -7.53 -16.48 2.48
CA VAL A 22 -6.63 -15.38 2.16
C VAL A 22 -7.39 -14.06 2.29
N ALA A 23 -6.87 -13.13 3.09
CA ALA A 23 -7.31 -11.74 3.09
C ALA A 23 -6.59 -11.01 1.96
N VAL A 24 -7.33 -10.42 1.01
CA VAL A 24 -6.76 -9.77 -0.18
C VAL A 24 -7.07 -8.28 -0.12
N TYR A 25 -6.05 -7.44 -0.24
CA TYR A 25 -6.25 -5.99 -0.33
C TYR A 25 -5.40 -5.36 -1.43
N VAL A 26 -5.93 -4.29 -2.03
CA VAL A 26 -5.19 -3.44 -2.98
C VAL A 26 -4.57 -2.27 -2.22
N GLY A 27 -3.24 -2.17 -2.27
CA GLY A 27 -2.48 -1.01 -1.82
C GLY A 27 -2.32 -0.03 -2.98
N LEU A 28 -3.13 1.02 -3.02
CA LEU A 28 -3.12 1.99 -4.12
C LEU A 28 -2.25 3.18 -3.76
N ASN A 29 -1.05 3.25 -4.34
CA ASN A 29 -0.09 4.33 -4.11
C ASN A 29 -0.49 5.57 -4.91
N ILE A 30 -0.95 6.60 -4.21
CA ILE A 30 -1.36 7.89 -4.77
C ILE A 30 -0.30 8.90 -4.34
N GLU A 31 0.62 9.16 -5.26
CA GLU A 31 1.88 9.82 -4.97
C GLU A 31 2.01 11.16 -5.70
N HIS A 32 2.61 12.12 -5.02
CA HIS A 32 3.02 13.41 -5.57
C HIS A 32 4.55 13.48 -5.62
N PHE A 33 5.07 13.98 -6.73
CA PHE A 33 6.50 14.11 -6.99
C PHE A 33 6.85 15.54 -7.34
N LEU A 34 7.90 16.07 -6.71
CA LEU A 34 8.41 17.40 -7.00
C LEU A 34 9.17 17.39 -8.33
N ILE A 35 8.94 18.40 -9.18
CA ILE A 35 9.52 18.47 -10.53
C ILE A 35 11.03 18.76 -10.53
N ASP A 36 11.51 19.34 -9.43
CA ASP A 36 12.89 19.81 -9.22
C ASP A 36 13.68 18.96 -8.24
N LYS A 37 13.12 17.85 -7.75
CA LYS A 37 13.83 16.87 -6.93
C LYS A 37 13.93 15.50 -7.62
N PRO A 38 15.06 14.80 -7.46
CA PRO A 38 15.17 13.42 -7.94
C PRO A 38 14.19 12.52 -7.20
N SER A 39 13.69 11.49 -7.89
CA SER A 39 12.77 10.49 -7.35
C SER A 39 12.85 9.22 -8.20
N GLY A 40 12.07 8.18 -7.88
CA GLY A 40 11.98 6.95 -8.68
C GLY A 40 11.77 7.26 -10.17
N ALA A 41 12.60 6.67 -11.04
CA ALA A 41 12.72 7.07 -12.44
C ALA A 41 12.52 5.88 -13.39
N ILE A 42 11.74 6.07 -14.46
CA ILE A 42 11.66 5.11 -15.57
C ILE A 42 12.94 5.13 -16.41
N HIS A 43 13.64 6.26 -16.45
CA HIS A 43 14.94 6.37 -17.07
C HIS A 43 15.96 7.05 -16.14
N PRO A 44 16.74 6.25 -15.37
CA PRO A 44 17.71 6.77 -14.40
C PRO A 44 18.75 7.73 -15.01
N GLY A 45 19.08 7.57 -16.29
CA GLY A 45 20.04 8.45 -16.98
C GLY A 45 19.60 9.91 -17.07
N THR A 46 18.31 10.22 -16.86
CA THR A 46 17.76 11.58 -16.91
C THR A 46 17.35 12.15 -15.55
N SER A 47 17.45 11.38 -14.47
CA SER A 47 16.93 11.76 -13.14
C SER A 47 17.66 12.93 -12.47
N HIS A 48 18.81 13.34 -13.02
CA HIS A 48 19.60 14.47 -12.56
C HIS A 48 19.26 15.80 -13.25
N LEU A 49 18.41 15.78 -14.30
CA LEU A 49 18.01 16.98 -15.02
C LEU A 49 17.02 17.81 -14.17
N VAL A 50 17.07 19.14 -14.30
CA VAL A 50 16.16 20.04 -13.59
C VAL A 50 15.64 21.12 -14.57
N PRO A 51 14.34 21.10 -14.96
CA PRO A 51 13.37 20.04 -14.64
C PRO A 51 13.70 18.72 -15.35
N ASP A 52 13.21 17.60 -14.81
CA ASP A 52 13.22 16.27 -15.44
C ASP A 52 11.83 15.98 -16.05
N PRO A 53 11.55 16.49 -17.27
CA PRO A 53 10.21 16.35 -17.87
C PRO A 53 9.84 14.90 -18.16
N LEU A 54 10.82 14.03 -18.43
CA LEU A 54 10.58 12.64 -18.80
C LEU A 54 10.06 11.84 -17.60
N ASN A 55 10.80 11.83 -16.48
CA ASN A 55 10.36 11.04 -15.33
C ASN A 55 9.21 11.72 -14.59
N HIS A 56 9.18 13.07 -14.53
CA HIS A 56 8.04 13.77 -13.94
C HIS A 56 6.76 13.52 -14.74
N GLY A 57 6.80 13.66 -16.08
CA GLY A 57 5.64 13.39 -16.93
C GLY A 57 5.15 11.94 -16.87
N TRP A 58 6.08 10.97 -16.76
CA TRP A 58 5.72 9.57 -16.55
C TRP A 58 4.91 9.37 -15.26
N ARG A 59 5.32 9.97 -14.14
CA ARG A 59 4.63 9.86 -12.84
C ARG A 59 3.31 10.64 -12.84
N ASP A 60 3.31 11.84 -13.42
CA ASP A 60 2.13 12.71 -13.53
C ASP A 60 1.01 12.10 -14.40
N TYR A 61 1.36 11.21 -15.35
CA TYR A 61 0.37 10.39 -16.07
C TYR A 61 -0.52 9.59 -15.10
N GLY A 62 0.03 9.13 -13.97
CA GLY A 62 -0.70 8.33 -12.98
C GLY A 62 -1.87 9.09 -12.38
N VAL A 63 -1.63 10.28 -11.86
CA VAL A 63 -2.66 11.11 -11.21
C VAL A 63 -3.60 11.79 -12.22
N ARG A 64 -3.17 11.97 -13.48
CA ARG A 64 -4.03 12.54 -14.53
C ARG A 64 -4.94 11.53 -15.22
N VAL A 65 -4.41 10.34 -15.53
CA VAL A 65 -5.06 9.38 -16.45
C VAL A 65 -5.13 7.99 -15.83
N GLY A 66 -3.99 7.48 -15.35
CA GLY A 66 -3.88 6.10 -14.87
C GLY A 66 -4.84 5.77 -13.73
N ILE A 67 -5.00 6.69 -12.78
CA ILE A 67 -5.81 6.51 -11.57
C ILE A 67 -7.27 6.24 -11.90
N TRP A 68 -7.85 6.94 -12.87
CA TRP A 68 -9.26 6.79 -13.23
C TRP A 68 -9.54 5.42 -13.85
N ARG A 69 -8.62 4.91 -14.67
CA ARG A 69 -8.71 3.56 -15.24
C ARG A 69 -8.58 2.49 -14.14
N THR A 70 -7.68 2.69 -13.19
CA THR A 70 -7.52 1.80 -12.04
C THR A 70 -8.78 1.80 -11.17
N ILE A 71 -9.37 2.97 -10.88
CA ILE A 71 -10.62 3.11 -10.13
C ILE A 71 -11.75 2.33 -10.80
N GLU A 72 -11.95 2.50 -12.11
CA GLU A 72 -12.99 1.76 -12.84
C GLU A 72 -12.80 0.24 -12.74
N SER A 73 -11.55 -0.23 -12.72
CA SER A 73 -11.23 -1.64 -12.53
C SER A 73 -11.58 -2.14 -11.12
N LEU A 74 -11.24 -1.38 -10.09
CA LEU A 74 -11.57 -1.71 -8.71
C LEU A 74 -13.09 -1.75 -8.50
N ASP A 75 -13.81 -0.77 -9.05
CA ASP A 75 -15.28 -0.67 -8.95
C ASP A 75 -15.98 -1.88 -9.58
N ARG A 76 -15.54 -2.33 -10.77
CA ARG A 76 -16.12 -3.50 -11.45
C ARG A 76 -16.07 -4.78 -10.62
N HIS A 77 -15.03 -4.93 -9.82
CA HIS A 77 -14.75 -6.16 -9.06
C HIS A 77 -14.97 -6.02 -7.55
N GLY A 78 -15.56 -4.89 -7.12
CA GLY A 78 -15.94 -4.67 -5.71
C GLY A 78 -14.76 -4.42 -4.76
N PHE A 79 -13.63 -3.95 -5.26
CA PHE A 79 -12.46 -3.65 -4.42
C PHE A 79 -12.54 -2.23 -3.84
N ARG A 80 -12.40 -2.14 -2.53
CA ARG A 80 -12.14 -0.88 -1.81
C ARG A 80 -10.63 -0.74 -1.64
N ALA A 81 -10.07 0.39 -2.08
CA ALA A 81 -8.63 0.58 -1.99
C ALA A 81 -8.18 0.85 -0.54
N SER A 82 -7.00 0.33 -0.20
CA SER A 82 -6.15 0.90 0.85
C SER A 82 -5.28 1.96 0.18
N ALA A 83 -5.76 3.20 0.20
CA ALA A 83 -5.14 4.33 -0.48
C ALA A 83 -3.97 4.86 0.34
N LEU A 84 -2.77 4.64 -0.18
CA LEU A 84 -1.49 5.10 0.34
C LEU A 84 -1.23 6.49 -0.22
N ILE A 85 -1.52 7.54 0.56
CA ILE A 85 -1.52 8.92 0.03
C ILE A 85 -0.41 9.76 0.65
N ASN A 86 0.27 10.54 -0.19
CA ASN A 86 1.12 11.60 0.32
C ASN A 86 0.26 12.76 0.86
N SER A 87 0.70 13.47 1.91
CA SER A 87 -0.07 14.59 2.47
C SER A 87 -0.24 15.79 1.53
N MET A 88 0.57 15.92 0.47
CA MET A 88 0.36 16.95 -0.57
C MET A 88 -0.74 16.59 -1.57
N VAL A 89 -1.14 15.32 -1.69
CA VAL A 89 -2.16 14.88 -2.66
C VAL A 89 -3.50 15.61 -2.52
N PRO A 90 -4.06 15.84 -1.32
CA PRO A 90 -5.32 16.55 -1.19
C PRO A 90 -5.35 17.94 -1.82
N GLU A 91 -4.27 18.71 -1.68
CA GLU A 91 -4.17 20.05 -2.29
C GLU A 91 -3.97 19.94 -3.81
N GLN A 92 -3.11 19.03 -4.25
CA GLN A 92 -2.73 18.92 -5.66
C GLN A 92 -3.81 18.26 -6.52
N TYR A 93 -4.51 17.26 -5.97
CA TYR A 93 -5.41 16.36 -6.70
C TYR A 93 -6.74 16.13 -5.94
N PRO A 94 -7.48 17.17 -5.56
CA PRO A 94 -8.68 17.05 -4.72
C PRO A 94 -9.78 16.16 -5.33
N GLN A 95 -9.82 16.02 -6.66
CA GLN A 95 -10.74 15.12 -7.35
C GLN A 95 -10.52 13.65 -6.96
N ILE A 96 -9.27 13.25 -6.72
CA ILE A 96 -8.93 11.87 -6.31
C ILE A 96 -9.42 11.63 -4.88
N ILE A 97 -9.26 12.61 -3.98
CA ILE A 97 -9.79 12.51 -2.61
C ILE A 97 -11.30 12.31 -2.64
N ARG A 98 -12.03 13.14 -3.40
CA ARG A 98 -13.48 13.00 -3.54
C ARG A 98 -13.87 11.62 -4.08
N ALA A 99 -13.17 11.13 -5.11
CA ALA A 99 -13.45 9.81 -5.69
C ALA A 99 -13.25 8.67 -4.69
N GLY A 100 -12.24 8.76 -3.82
CA GLY A 100 -12.02 7.78 -2.75
C GLY A 100 -13.03 7.87 -1.62
N LEU A 101 -13.47 9.08 -1.26
CA LEU A 101 -14.52 9.29 -0.25
C LEU A 101 -15.86 8.68 -0.70
N ASP A 102 -16.24 8.92 -1.96
CA ASP A 102 -17.44 8.34 -2.57
C ASP A 102 -17.42 6.80 -2.56
N ARG A 103 -16.23 6.18 -2.48
CA ARG A 103 -15.99 4.73 -2.46
C ARG A 103 -15.61 4.20 -1.09
N ASN A 104 -15.63 5.04 -0.06
CA ASN A 104 -15.24 4.70 1.30
C ASN A 104 -13.83 4.07 1.39
N TRP A 105 -12.84 4.54 0.63
CA TRP A 105 -11.48 3.97 0.71
C TRP A 105 -10.89 4.03 2.13
N ALA A 106 -10.01 3.07 2.45
CA ALA A 106 -9.15 3.17 3.61
C ALA A 106 -8.02 4.16 3.30
N TRP A 107 -7.77 5.12 4.18
CA TRP A 107 -6.79 6.18 3.96
C TRP A 107 -5.56 5.96 4.83
N LEU A 108 -4.43 5.68 4.19
CA LEU A 108 -3.14 5.43 4.84
C LEU A 108 -2.18 6.58 4.57
N ALA A 109 -1.38 6.92 5.56
CA ALA A 109 -0.35 7.94 5.43
C ALA A 109 0.88 7.37 4.72
N HIS A 110 1.37 8.09 3.70
CA HIS A 110 2.52 7.68 2.89
C HIS A 110 3.55 8.81 2.72
N GLY A 111 3.94 9.50 3.81
CA GLY A 111 4.85 10.63 3.72
C GLY A 111 4.26 11.93 3.16
N ARG A 112 5.09 12.96 3.02
CA ARG A 112 4.67 14.27 2.48
C ARG A 112 4.65 14.31 0.96
N THR A 113 5.66 13.70 0.33
CA THR A 113 5.81 13.46 -1.11
C THR A 113 6.55 12.14 -1.29
N ASN A 114 6.57 11.60 -2.51
CA ASN A 114 7.46 10.49 -2.86
C ASN A 114 8.81 10.97 -3.46
N SER A 115 9.17 12.22 -3.17
CA SER A 115 10.48 12.84 -3.47
C SER A 115 11.34 13.03 -2.21
N GLU A 116 10.80 12.72 -1.03
CA GLU A 116 11.44 12.90 0.27
C GLU A 116 11.26 11.62 1.11
N TYR A 117 12.37 11.00 1.50
CA TYR A 117 12.38 9.79 2.34
C TYR A 117 12.49 10.17 3.82
N HIS A 118 12.00 9.28 4.70
CA HIS A 118 11.99 9.51 6.14
C HIS A 118 13.27 9.04 6.84
N SER A 119 14.18 8.38 6.11
CA SER A 119 15.43 7.89 6.67
C SER A 119 16.34 9.04 7.14
N GLY A 120 16.92 8.87 8.33
CA GLY A 120 17.89 9.80 8.89
C GLY A 120 17.31 11.05 9.56
N PHE A 121 16.01 11.10 9.83
CA PHE A 121 15.44 12.17 10.65
C PHE A 121 15.75 11.99 12.14
N GLU A 122 16.10 13.10 12.78
CA GLU A 122 16.10 13.22 14.25
C GLU A 122 14.66 13.12 14.77
N ARG A 123 14.49 12.55 15.97
CA ARG A 123 13.16 12.18 16.51
C ARG A 123 12.19 13.35 16.58
N GLU A 124 12.64 14.51 17.02
CA GLU A 124 11.80 15.72 17.11
C GLU A 124 11.35 16.19 15.74
N ARG A 125 12.26 16.20 14.76
CA ARG A 125 11.94 16.60 13.39
C ARG A 125 10.99 15.62 12.74
N GLU A 126 11.20 14.33 12.95
CA GLU A 126 10.30 13.30 12.44
C GLU A 126 8.90 13.43 13.04
N ARG A 127 8.79 13.64 14.35
CA ARG A 127 7.51 13.89 15.01
C ARG A 127 6.75 15.04 14.37
N GLU A 128 7.41 16.17 14.15
CA GLU A 128 6.80 17.33 13.48
C GLU A 128 6.25 16.96 12.10
N VAL A 129 7.07 16.29 11.28
CA VAL A 129 6.72 15.91 9.91
C VAL A 129 5.57 14.90 9.89
N LEU A 130 5.63 13.86 10.73
CA LEU A 130 4.57 12.86 10.85
C LEU A 130 3.25 13.48 11.34
N THR A 131 3.32 14.41 12.30
CA THR A 131 2.13 15.14 12.78
C THR A 131 1.49 15.92 11.64
N GLU A 132 2.29 16.69 10.89
CA GLU A 132 1.81 17.46 9.73
C GLU A 132 1.15 16.55 8.69
N ILE A 133 1.77 15.41 8.37
CA ILE A 133 1.23 14.44 7.40
C ILE A 133 -0.12 13.89 7.87
N VAL A 134 -0.19 13.38 9.09
CA VAL A 134 -1.38 12.74 9.65
C VAL A 134 -2.53 13.74 9.75
N ASP A 135 -2.27 14.95 10.27
CA ASP A 135 -3.30 15.97 10.43
C ASP A 135 -3.81 16.49 9.08
N THR A 136 -2.94 16.66 8.09
CA THR A 136 -3.33 17.08 6.73
C THR A 136 -4.24 16.04 6.08
N ILE A 137 -3.87 14.75 6.19
CA ILE A 137 -4.68 13.67 5.64
C ILE A 137 -6.03 13.60 6.37
N ALA A 138 -6.03 13.66 7.70
CA ALA A 138 -7.26 13.63 8.50
C ALA A 138 -8.22 14.79 8.15
N ALA A 139 -7.69 15.99 7.95
CA ALA A 139 -8.47 17.15 7.56
C ALA A 139 -9.09 16.99 6.16
N ALA A 140 -8.35 16.38 5.22
CA ALA A 140 -8.81 16.19 3.85
C ALA A 140 -9.84 15.05 3.69
N THR A 141 -9.68 13.97 4.44
CA THR A 141 -10.49 12.74 4.28
C THR A 141 -11.59 12.62 5.34
N GLY A 142 -11.56 13.45 6.39
CA GLY A 142 -12.48 13.38 7.52
C GLY A 142 -12.18 12.22 8.50
N THR A 143 -11.18 11.38 8.21
CA THR A 143 -10.80 10.22 9.02
C THR A 143 -9.30 10.24 9.27
N ARG A 144 -8.90 10.10 10.54
CA ARG A 144 -7.48 9.95 10.88
C ARG A 144 -6.95 8.64 10.28
N PRO A 145 -5.83 8.64 9.54
CA PRO A 145 -5.26 7.41 9.01
C PRO A 145 -4.90 6.47 10.17
N GLN A 146 -5.13 5.17 9.99
CA GLN A 146 -4.75 4.14 10.97
C GLN A 146 -3.44 3.44 10.60
N GLY A 147 -3.12 3.41 9.30
CA GLY A 147 -1.91 2.78 8.76
C GLY A 147 -0.90 3.77 8.20
N TRP A 148 0.36 3.32 8.20
CA TRP A 148 1.49 4.00 7.59
C TRP A 148 2.25 3.08 6.62
N LEU A 149 2.79 3.69 5.56
CA LEU A 149 3.88 3.13 4.76
C LEU A 149 4.86 4.26 4.48
N GLY A 150 6.14 4.09 4.76
CA GLY A 150 7.15 5.10 4.44
C GLY A 150 7.35 5.23 2.92
N PRO A 151 7.57 6.43 2.38
CA PRO A 151 8.10 6.59 1.02
C PRO A 151 9.34 5.72 0.81
N GLY A 152 9.32 4.85 -0.19
CA GLY A 152 10.40 3.89 -0.44
C GLY A 152 10.58 2.83 0.66
N LEU A 153 9.57 2.57 1.49
CA LEU A 153 9.61 1.68 2.66
C LEU A 153 10.69 2.12 3.65
N THR A 154 10.82 3.44 3.83
CA THR A 154 11.81 4.04 4.72
C THR A 154 11.20 4.53 6.02
N GLU A 155 11.88 4.21 7.11
CA GLU A 155 11.56 4.64 8.47
C GLU A 155 12.87 4.88 9.26
N THR A 156 12.72 5.37 10.48
CA THR A 156 13.75 5.47 11.51
C THR A 156 13.45 4.49 12.64
N PHE A 157 14.35 4.40 13.62
CA PHE A 157 14.12 3.60 14.84
C PHE A 157 12.95 4.08 15.71
N HIS A 158 12.52 5.32 15.52
CA HIS A 158 11.48 5.96 16.32
C HIS A 158 10.14 6.04 15.57
N THR A 159 10.10 5.79 14.26
CA THR A 159 8.86 5.89 13.44
C THR A 159 7.69 5.12 14.05
N PRO A 160 7.78 3.82 14.39
CA PRO A 160 6.59 3.10 14.88
C PRO A 160 6.07 3.63 16.21
N GLU A 161 6.95 4.09 17.11
CA GLU A 161 6.56 4.72 18.37
C GLU A 161 5.87 6.06 18.13
N LEU A 162 6.43 6.91 17.27
CA LEU A 162 5.85 8.21 16.93
C LEU A 162 4.47 8.05 16.27
N LEU A 163 4.30 7.08 15.38
CA LEU A 163 3.02 6.80 14.74
C LEU A 163 1.97 6.34 15.76
N ALA A 164 2.36 5.48 16.72
CA ALA A 164 1.49 5.06 17.81
C ALA A 164 1.02 6.25 18.67
N GLU A 165 1.94 7.16 19.01
CA GLU A 165 1.62 8.38 19.74
C GLU A 165 0.65 9.31 18.97
N LEU A 166 0.68 9.26 17.64
CA LEU A 166 -0.23 10.00 16.75
C LEU A 166 -1.57 9.28 16.49
N GLY A 167 -1.75 8.09 17.06
CA GLY A 167 -3.00 7.32 17.01
C GLY A 167 -3.09 6.32 15.86
N LEU A 168 -1.99 6.06 15.14
CA LEU A 168 -1.92 4.98 14.16
C LEU A 168 -1.70 3.64 14.89
N SER A 169 -2.10 2.54 14.25
CA SER A 169 -2.10 1.20 14.85
C SER A 169 -1.34 0.16 14.04
N TYR A 170 -0.91 0.48 12.81
CA TYR A 170 -0.10 -0.43 12.02
C TYR A 170 0.81 0.25 11.00
N VAL A 171 1.84 -0.47 10.58
CA VAL A 171 2.73 -0.14 9.46
C VAL A 171 2.68 -1.23 8.40
N LEU A 172 3.11 -0.87 7.18
CA LEU A 172 3.23 -1.76 6.03
C LEU A 172 4.69 -1.94 5.56
N ASP A 173 5.65 -1.24 6.18
CA ASP A 173 7.05 -1.17 5.74
C ASP A 173 7.81 -2.51 5.77
N TRP A 174 7.38 -3.44 6.62
CA TRP A 174 8.07 -4.70 6.83
C TRP A 174 7.55 -5.82 5.91
N THR A 175 8.22 -6.00 4.77
CA THR A 175 7.85 -7.03 3.77
C THR A 175 8.50 -8.38 4.08
N ASN A 176 8.19 -8.94 5.24
CA ASN A 176 8.85 -10.14 5.77
C ASN A 176 7.90 -11.26 6.22
N ASP A 177 6.60 -11.14 5.94
CA ASP A 177 5.61 -12.08 6.45
C ASP A 177 4.35 -12.14 5.57
N ASP A 178 3.60 -13.25 5.68
CA ASP A 178 2.28 -13.42 5.05
C ASP A 178 1.14 -13.29 6.07
N GLN A 179 1.46 -12.96 7.33
CA GLN A 179 0.51 -12.72 8.41
C GLN A 179 0.83 -11.42 9.14
N PRO A 180 -0.19 -10.70 9.66
CA PRO A 180 0.07 -9.63 10.59
C PRO A 180 0.77 -10.14 11.84
N TYR A 181 1.62 -9.29 12.42
CA TYR A 181 2.30 -9.57 13.68
C TYR A 181 2.48 -8.29 14.49
N ARG A 182 2.71 -8.43 15.80
CA ARG A 182 2.90 -7.29 16.71
C ARG A 182 4.34 -6.78 16.63
N LEU A 183 4.49 -5.46 16.60
CA LEU A 183 5.78 -4.82 16.84
C LEU A 183 6.06 -4.74 18.34
N ASN A 184 7.31 -4.51 18.70
CA ASN A 184 7.78 -4.20 20.06
C ASN A 184 7.43 -2.76 20.48
N VAL A 185 6.32 -2.24 19.95
CA VAL A 185 5.69 -0.97 20.29
C VAL A 185 4.23 -1.28 20.63
N PRO A 186 3.76 -1.00 21.87
CA PRO A 186 2.40 -1.34 22.29
C PRO A 186 1.34 -0.81 21.32
N GLY A 187 0.42 -1.68 20.91
CA GLY A 187 -0.67 -1.32 20.01
C GLY A 187 -0.32 -1.27 18.52
N MET A 188 0.97 -1.41 18.16
CA MET A 188 1.41 -1.40 16.76
C MET A 188 1.50 -2.79 16.15
N LEU A 189 1.02 -2.91 14.93
CA LEU A 189 1.13 -4.10 14.10
C LEU A 189 2.01 -3.83 12.87
N SER A 190 2.65 -4.87 12.38
CA SER A 190 3.00 -4.95 10.96
C SER A 190 1.88 -5.70 10.25
N VAL A 191 1.34 -5.13 9.17
CA VAL A 191 0.42 -5.81 8.25
C VAL A 191 1.18 -6.12 6.95
N PRO A 192 1.08 -7.34 6.40
CA PRO A 192 1.85 -7.72 5.22
C PRO A 192 1.69 -6.76 4.04
N TYR A 193 2.82 -6.36 3.48
CA TYR A 193 2.97 -5.72 2.19
C TYR A 193 4.02 -6.48 1.38
N THR A 194 3.98 -6.38 0.05
CA THR A 194 4.88 -7.12 -0.83
C THR A 194 5.72 -6.18 -1.68
N VAL A 195 7.01 -6.48 -1.79
CA VAL A 195 7.90 -5.92 -2.81
C VAL A 195 7.92 -6.80 -4.06
N GLU A 196 7.69 -8.11 -3.91
CA GLU A 196 7.80 -9.07 -5.00
C GLU A 196 6.62 -8.96 -5.99
N LEU A 197 5.38 -8.86 -5.49
CA LEU A 197 4.18 -8.64 -6.33
C LEU A 197 3.80 -7.15 -6.46
N ASN A 198 4.80 -6.28 -6.44
CA ASN A 198 4.61 -4.84 -6.62
C ASN A 198 4.71 -4.49 -8.11
N ASP A 199 3.71 -3.80 -8.67
CA ASP A 199 3.69 -3.49 -10.12
C ASP A 199 4.92 -2.69 -10.57
N LEU A 200 5.39 -1.75 -9.76
CA LEU A 200 6.60 -0.97 -10.05
C LEU A 200 7.83 -1.87 -10.16
N VAL A 201 7.97 -2.87 -9.29
CA VAL A 201 9.08 -3.83 -9.29
C VAL A 201 8.95 -4.81 -10.45
N ILE A 202 7.78 -5.41 -10.63
CA ILE A 202 7.51 -6.38 -11.70
C ILE A 202 7.77 -5.76 -13.07
N PHE A 203 7.19 -4.60 -13.35
CA PHE A 203 7.29 -3.99 -14.67
C PHE A 203 8.63 -3.30 -14.93
N SER A 204 9.39 -2.92 -13.89
CA SER A 204 10.78 -2.45 -14.07
C SER A 204 11.74 -3.58 -14.40
N ARG A 205 11.41 -4.83 -14.02
CA ARG A 205 12.11 -6.06 -14.45
C ARG A 205 11.66 -6.59 -15.82
N VAL A 206 10.91 -5.79 -16.59
CA VAL A 206 10.51 -6.06 -17.98
C VAL A 206 9.53 -7.23 -18.12
N HIS A 207 8.77 -7.55 -17.07
CA HIS A 207 7.64 -8.47 -17.20
C HIS A 207 6.48 -7.84 -17.99
N THR A 208 5.68 -8.69 -18.62
CA THR A 208 4.52 -8.36 -19.43
C THR A 208 3.23 -8.43 -18.60
N GLY A 209 2.15 -7.86 -19.13
CA GLY A 209 0.83 -7.92 -18.49
C GLY A 209 0.30 -9.35 -18.26
N PRO A 210 0.41 -10.29 -19.23
CA PRO A 210 0.07 -11.69 -19.00
C PRO A 210 0.89 -12.35 -17.88
N GLU A 211 2.18 -12.06 -17.80
CA GLU A 211 3.03 -12.60 -16.72
C GLU A 211 2.59 -12.05 -15.36
N TYR A 212 2.27 -10.74 -15.27
CA TYR A 212 1.71 -10.16 -14.05
C TYR A 212 0.40 -10.85 -13.63
N LEU A 213 -0.52 -11.10 -14.56
CA LEU A 213 -1.75 -11.85 -14.26
C LEU A 213 -1.44 -13.24 -13.70
N GLN A 214 -0.53 -13.98 -14.34
CA GLN A 214 -0.15 -15.30 -13.86
C GLN A 214 0.49 -15.25 -12.48
N MET A 215 1.35 -14.28 -12.20
CA MET A 215 1.95 -14.08 -10.87
C MET A 215 0.89 -13.84 -9.79
N VAL A 216 -0.15 -13.06 -10.09
CA VAL A 216 -1.28 -12.85 -9.16
C VAL A 216 -2.01 -14.16 -8.87
N ILE A 217 -2.30 -14.94 -9.92
CA ILE A 217 -2.98 -16.24 -9.79
C ILE A 217 -2.12 -17.19 -8.95
N ASP A 218 -0.86 -17.36 -9.30
CA ASP A 218 0.07 -18.27 -8.64
C ASP A 218 0.25 -17.91 -7.16
N GLN A 219 0.39 -16.61 -6.85
CA GLN A 219 0.52 -16.17 -5.46
C GLN A 219 -0.75 -16.44 -4.65
N TYR A 220 -1.94 -16.18 -5.21
CA TYR A 220 -3.18 -16.49 -4.52
C TYR A 220 -3.32 -17.99 -4.25
N GLU A 221 -3.09 -18.83 -5.26
CA GLU A 221 -3.21 -20.28 -5.14
C GLU A 221 -2.22 -20.85 -4.12
N GLN A 222 -0.99 -20.36 -4.09
CA GLN A 222 0.02 -20.78 -3.13
C GLN A 222 -0.34 -20.33 -1.71
N LEU A 223 -0.69 -19.05 -1.49
CA LEU A 223 -1.11 -18.56 -0.17
C LEU A 223 -2.35 -19.31 0.34
N ARG A 224 -3.28 -19.62 -0.56
CA ARG A 224 -4.45 -20.44 -0.26
C ARG A 224 -4.05 -21.86 0.15
N ALA A 225 -3.11 -22.49 -0.52
CA ALA A 225 -2.59 -23.80 -0.13
C ALA A 225 -1.89 -23.76 1.24
N ASP A 226 -1.12 -22.72 1.52
CA ASP A 226 -0.42 -22.55 2.80
C ASP A 226 -1.38 -22.21 3.96
N SER A 227 -2.58 -21.73 3.64
CA SER A 227 -3.58 -21.32 4.61
C SER A 227 -4.32 -22.47 5.33
N ILE A 228 -3.95 -23.73 5.06
CA ILE A 228 -4.64 -24.92 5.61
C ILE A 228 -4.82 -24.82 7.13
N HIS A 229 -3.79 -24.34 7.84
CA HIS A 229 -3.76 -24.27 9.30
C HIS A 229 -3.92 -22.87 9.88
N SER A 230 -3.75 -21.81 9.09
CA SER A 230 -3.78 -20.41 9.57
C SER A 230 -3.95 -19.49 8.37
N GLY A 231 -4.73 -18.42 8.45
CA GLY A 231 -4.99 -17.52 7.34
C GLY A 231 -3.72 -16.85 6.78
N ARG A 232 -3.79 -16.37 5.53
CA ARG A 232 -2.72 -15.57 4.88
C ARG A 232 -3.24 -14.20 4.43
N VAL A 233 -2.34 -13.28 4.17
CA VAL A 233 -2.62 -11.97 3.58
C VAL A 233 -1.95 -11.87 2.22
N MET A 234 -2.69 -11.39 1.22
CA MET A 234 -2.18 -11.03 -0.09
C MET A 234 -2.40 -9.54 -0.31
N SER A 235 -1.30 -8.78 -0.30
CA SER A 235 -1.31 -7.37 -0.70
C SER A 235 -1.05 -7.25 -2.20
N ILE A 236 -1.74 -6.33 -2.88
CA ILE A 236 -1.53 -6.01 -4.30
C ILE A 236 -1.17 -4.52 -4.42
N PRO A 237 0.12 -4.17 -4.37
CA PRO A 237 0.60 -2.81 -4.54
C PRO A 237 0.49 -2.34 -5.98
N LEU A 238 -0.16 -1.20 -6.18
CA LEU A 238 -0.41 -0.61 -7.49
C LEU A 238 0.02 0.85 -7.51
N HIS A 239 0.66 1.25 -8.61
CA HIS A 239 1.02 2.63 -8.90
C HIS A 239 0.28 3.06 -10.18
N PRO A 240 -0.61 4.07 -10.14
CA PRO A 240 -1.40 4.48 -11.31
C PRO A 240 -0.57 4.84 -12.55
N PHE A 241 0.66 5.35 -12.39
CA PHE A 241 1.55 5.65 -13.50
C PHE A 241 2.21 4.40 -14.13
N VAL A 242 2.13 3.25 -13.45
CA VAL A 242 2.62 1.94 -13.90
C VAL A 242 1.47 1.07 -14.39
N ILE A 243 0.62 0.54 -13.50
CA ILE A 243 -0.46 -0.39 -13.86
C ILE A 243 -1.56 0.30 -14.68
N GLY A 244 -1.73 1.61 -14.48
CA GLY A 244 -2.72 2.39 -15.19
C GLY A 244 -2.40 2.56 -16.67
N GLN A 245 -1.23 2.15 -17.19
CA GLN A 245 -0.96 2.17 -18.63
C GLN A 245 -1.94 1.25 -19.40
N PRO A 246 -2.48 1.65 -20.58
CA PRO A 246 -3.56 0.92 -21.24
C PRO A 246 -3.29 -0.57 -21.47
N PHE A 247 -2.05 -0.92 -21.84
CA PHE A 247 -1.65 -2.30 -22.13
C PHE A 247 -1.45 -3.17 -20.88
N ARG A 248 -1.33 -2.55 -19.69
CA ARG A 248 -1.23 -3.24 -18.39
C ARG A 248 -2.59 -3.31 -17.69
N ALA A 249 -3.38 -2.26 -17.81
CA ALA A 249 -4.67 -2.13 -17.13
C ALA A 249 -5.66 -3.26 -17.45
N LYS A 250 -5.67 -3.79 -18.68
CA LYS A 250 -6.47 -4.97 -19.02
C LYS A 250 -6.15 -6.18 -18.13
N TYR A 251 -4.88 -6.40 -17.82
CA TYR A 251 -4.45 -7.55 -17.02
C TYR A 251 -4.67 -7.33 -15.54
N LEU A 252 -4.65 -6.08 -15.06
CA LEU A 252 -5.17 -5.76 -13.73
C LEU A 252 -6.65 -6.12 -13.62
N ASP A 253 -7.45 -5.74 -14.61
CA ASP A 253 -8.89 -6.04 -14.61
C ASP A 253 -9.16 -7.56 -14.53
N GLN A 254 -8.44 -8.35 -15.32
CA GLN A 254 -8.51 -9.81 -15.27
C GLN A 254 -8.02 -10.40 -13.95
N ALA A 255 -6.98 -9.82 -13.34
CA ALA A 255 -6.46 -10.26 -12.07
C ALA A 255 -7.46 -10.01 -10.93
N LEU A 256 -8.09 -8.84 -10.91
CA LEU A 256 -9.14 -8.50 -9.96
C LEU A 256 -10.40 -9.35 -10.17
N GLU A 257 -10.78 -9.62 -11.41
CA GLU A 257 -11.88 -10.55 -11.75
C GLU A 257 -11.62 -11.95 -11.16
N PHE A 258 -10.41 -12.48 -11.38
CA PHE A 258 -10.02 -13.78 -10.84
C PHE A 258 -10.12 -13.81 -9.31
N LEU A 259 -9.57 -12.81 -8.62
CA LEU A 259 -9.57 -12.74 -7.15
C LEU A 259 -10.98 -12.58 -6.58
N ALA A 260 -11.82 -11.73 -7.19
CA ALA A 260 -13.20 -11.53 -6.76
C ALA A 260 -14.06 -12.79 -6.94
N ALA A 261 -13.70 -13.67 -7.90
CA ALA A 261 -14.38 -14.94 -8.12
C ALA A 261 -14.02 -16.03 -7.09
N GLN A 262 -13.01 -15.81 -6.24
CA GLN A 262 -12.57 -16.83 -5.29
C GLN A 262 -13.47 -16.86 -4.05
N PRO A 263 -14.15 -17.98 -3.76
CA PRO A 263 -15.12 -18.06 -2.66
C PRO A 263 -14.48 -18.00 -1.27
N ASP A 264 -13.16 -18.19 -1.19
CA ASP A 264 -12.36 -18.19 0.02
C ASP A 264 -11.35 -17.03 0.09
N ALA A 265 -11.50 -16.02 -0.78
CA ALA A 265 -10.83 -14.74 -0.66
C ALA A 265 -11.70 -13.76 0.14
N TRP A 266 -11.14 -13.15 1.18
CA TRP A 266 -11.75 -11.99 1.83
C TRP A 266 -11.20 -10.72 1.17
N ILE A 267 -11.95 -10.17 0.20
CA ILE A 267 -11.63 -8.89 -0.43
C ILE A 267 -11.90 -7.77 0.57
N THR A 268 -10.85 -7.05 0.96
CA THR A 268 -10.87 -6.17 2.14
C THR A 268 -9.82 -5.04 2.03
N THR A 269 -9.62 -4.30 3.11
CA THR A 269 -8.61 -3.25 3.26
C THR A 269 -7.59 -3.59 4.34
N SER A 270 -6.40 -2.98 4.31
CA SER A 270 -5.41 -3.17 5.36
C SER A 270 -5.90 -2.72 6.74
N ASP A 271 -6.73 -1.67 6.80
CA ASP A 271 -7.43 -1.23 8.03
C ASP A 271 -8.28 -2.36 8.64
N GLU A 272 -9.08 -3.04 7.82
CA GLU A 272 -9.95 -4.13 8.26
C GLU A 272 -9.16 -5.37 8.69
N ILE A 273 -8.05 -5.67 8.00
CA ILE A 273 -7.12 -6.74 8.39
C ILE A 273 -6.50 -6.44 9.76
N ALA A 274 -5.98 -5.22 9.96
CA ALA A 274 -5.39 -4.79 11.23
C ALA A 274 -6.41 -4.85 12.38
N ALA A 275 -7.62 -4.34 12.15
CA ALA A 275 -8.71 -4.34 13.12
C ALA A 275 -9.15 -5.77 13.49
N HIS A 276 -9.30 -6.65 12.50
CA HIS A 276 -9.66 -8.05 12.74
C HIS A 276 -8.57 -8.78 13.50
N TYR A 277 -7.31 -8.64 13.08
CA TYR A 277 -6.17 -9.27 13.74
C TYR A 277 -6.06 -8.84 15.21
N THR A 278 -6.21 -7.53 15.48
CA THR A 278 -6.24 -7.00 16.85
C THR A 278 -7.33 -7.68 17.67
N LYS A 279 -8.55 -7.78 17.13
CA LYS A 279 -9.70 -8.38 17.84
C LYS A 279 -9.48 -9.85 18.21
N ILE A 280 -8.86 -10.65 17.33
CA ILE A 280 -8.67 -12.10 17.56
C ILE A 280 -7.41 -12.42 18.37
N THR A 281 -6.55 -11.43 18.62
CA THR A 281 -5.30 -11.57 19.40
C THR A 281 -5.27 -10.67 20.64
N SER A 282 -6.42 -10.11 21.02
CA SER A 282 -6.61 -9.38 22.27
C SER A 282 -6.94 -10.31 23.42
#